data_AF-A0A960H335-F1
#
_entry.id   AF-A0A960H335-F1
#
_cell.length_a   1.000
_cell.length_b   1.000
_cell.length_c   1.000
_cell.angle_alpha   90.00
_cell.angle_beta   90.00
_cell.angle_gamma   90.00
#
_symmetry.space_group_name_H-M   'P 1'
#
loop_
_entity.id
_entity.type
_entity.pdbx_description
1 polymer ?
#
loop_
_entity_poly.entity_id
_entity_poly.type
_entity_poly.pdbx_seq_one_letter_code
_entity_poly.pdbx_strand_id
1 'polypeptide(L)'
;MSRPLEGFKVVEVAMWAFVPSCGGVLSDLGADVIKVEPPSGDPLRGLQIGGMDKSRVDLSWESYNRGKRSITLDLKMEEGREVLMKLVDGADVFLTNLLPPARRKMGIDADSIRSRFPNIVYAAGCGTGPKGP
;
A
#
# COMPACT_ATOMS: atom_id res chain seq x y z
N MET A 1 -7.61 17.24 19.63
CA MET A 1 -7.34 15.90 20.18
C MET A 1 -6.36 15.22 19.24
N SER A 2 -5.26 14.65 19.74
CA SER A 2 -4.29 13.91 18.92
C SER A 2 -4.91 12.58 18.46
N ARG A 3 -4.63 12.17 17.23
CA ARG A 3 -5.09 10.87 16.72
C ARG A 3 -4.12 9.76 17.15
N PRO A 4 -4.56 8.50 17.36
CA PRO A 4 -3.71 7.45 17.94
C PRO A 4 -2.44 7.13 17.15
N LEU A 5 -2.45 7.30 15.83
CA LEU A 5 -1.31 7.03 14.94
C LEU A 5 -0.73 8.30 14.32
N GLU A 6 -1.00 9.46 14.93
CA GLU A 6 -0.38 10.71 14.51
C GLU A 6 1.14 10.64 14.61
N GLY A 7 1.84 11.03 13.53
CA GLY A 7 3.29 10.95 13.42
C GLY A 7 3.83 9.64 12.83
N PHE A 8 2.99 8.60 12.67
CA PHE A 8 3.40 7.36 12.01
C PHE A 8 3.31 7.48 10.48
N LYS A 9 4.28 6.90 9.78
CA LYS A 9 4.36 6.85 8.32
C LYS A 9 4.20 5.42 7.81
N VAL A 10 3.30 5.24 6.85
CA VAL A 10 2.97 3.93 6.24
C VAL A 10 3.23 4.00 4.75
N VAL A 11 3.96 3.02 4.21
CA VAL A 11 4.13 2.84 2.77
C VAL A 11 3.35 1.60 2.33
N GLU A 12 2.38 1.80 1.43
CA GLU A 12 1.51 0.75 0.92
C GLU A 12 1.82 0.44 -0.55
N VAL A 13 2.41 -0.73 -0.80
CA VAL A 13 2.57 -1.33 -2.14
C VAL A 13 1.55 -2.46 -2.27
N ALA A 14 0.28 -2.08 -2.37
CA ALA A 14 -0.86 -3.00 -2.45
C ALA A 14 -1.91 -2.49 -3.43
N MET A 15 -2.73 -3.40 -3.94
CA MET A 15 -3.84 -3.09 -4.86
C MET A 15 -5.15 -3.71 -4.39
N TRP A 16 -6.27 -3.30 -4.99
CA TRP A 16 -7.62 -3.80 -4.68
C TRP A 16 -8.10 -3.41 -3.26
N ALA A 17 -8.95 -4.24 -2.65
CA ALA A 17 -9.65 -3.90 -1.41
C ALA A 17 -8.94 -4.39 -0.14
N PHE A 18 -8.41 -5.62 -0.13
CA PHE A 18 -8.06 -6.31 1.12
C PHE A 18 -6.99 -5.58 1.96
N VAL A 19 -5.75 -5.49 1.48
CA VAL A 19 -4.70 -4.76 2.20
C VAL A 19 -4.93 -3.25 2.18
N PRO A 20 -5.42 -2.64 1.08
CA PRO A 20 -5.74 -1.22 1.10
C PRO A 20 -6.77 -0.82 2.17
N SER A 21 -7.72 -1.69 2.54
CA SER A 21 -8.63 -1.43 3.67
C SER A 21 -7.89 -1.16 4.99
N CYS A 22 -6.79 -1.87 5.24
CA CYS A 22 -5.92 -1.63 6.39
C CYS A 22 -5.30 -0.24 6.31
N GLY A 23 -4.72 0.15 5.17
CA GLY A 23 -4.19 1.50 4.98
C GLY A 23 -5.23 2.60 5.18
N GLY A 24 -6.48 2.39 4.74
CA GLY A 24 -7.57 3.34 4.97
C GLY A 24 -7.87 3.54 6.44
N VAL A 25 -7.94 2.44 7.21
CA VAL A 25 -8.13 2.50 8.68
C VAL A 25 -6.95 3.19 9.37
N LEU A 26 -5.71 2.89 8.97
CA LEU A 26 -4.53 3.55 9.55
C LEU A 26 -4.53 5.06 9.28
N SER A 27 -4.97 5.47 8.09
CA SER A 27 -5.14 6.89 7.73
C SER A 27 -6.21 7.58 8.58
N ASP A 28 -7.36 6.94 8.81
CA ASP A 28 -8.41 7.47 9.69
C ASP A 28 -7.90 7.67 11.12
N LEU A 29 -7.07 6.73 11.60
CA LEU A 29 -6.42 6.76 12.91
C LEU A 29 -5.24 7.74 12.99
N GLY A 30 -4.90 8.45 11.90
CA GLY A 30 -3.95 9.56 11.91
C GLY A 30 -2.60 9.32 11.27
N ALA A 31 -2.34 8.11 10.76
CA ALA A 31 -1.09 7.83 10.07
C ALA A 31 -1.01 8.56 8.71
N ASP A 32 0.20 8.95 8.30
CA ASP A 32 0.49 9.39 6.95
C ASP A 32 0.71 8.16 6.04
N VAL A 33 -0.32 7.84 5.26
CA VAL A 33 -0.32 6.65 4.40
C VAL A 33 -0.03 7.04 2.96
N ILE A 34 1.08 6.54 2.44
CA ILE A 34 1.52 6.73 1.05
C ILE A 34 1.27 5.44 0.27
N LYS A 35 0.28 5.48 -0.62
CA LYS A 35 -0.01 4.40 -1.58
C LYS A 35 0.90 4.53 -2.79
N VAL A 36 1.58 3.44 -3.14
CA VAL A 36 2.41 3.34 -4.33
C VAL A 36 1.64 2.56 -5.39
N GLU A 37 1.36 3.21 -6.51
CA GLU A 37 0.61 2.63 -7.62
C GLU A 37 1.50 2.43 -8.86
N PRO A 38 1.27 1.37 -9.66
CA PRO A 38 1.93 1.25 -10.96
C PRO A 38 1.45 2.34 -11.93
N PRO A 39 2.14 2.59 -13.05
CA PRO A 39 1.72 3.56 -14.08
C PRO A 39 0.29 3.36 -14.61
N SER A 40 -0.22 2.13 -14.57
CA SER A 40 -1.61 1.81 -14.93
C SER A 40 -2.65 2.22 -13.88
N GLY A 41 -2.20 2.66 -12.69
CA GLY A 41 -3.03 2.81 -11.51
C GLY A 41 -3.42 1.48 -10.87
N ASP A 42 -3.99 1.56 -9.67
CA ASP A 42 -4.68 0.43 -9.03
C ASP A 42 -5.95 0.08 -9.82
N PRO A 43 -6.14 -1.18 -10.25
CA PRO A 43 -7.31 -1.61 -11.02
C PRO A 43 -8.66 -1.26 -10.36
N LEU A 44 -8.69 -1.11 -9.04
CA LEU A 44 -9.90 -0.71 -8.31
C LEU A 44 -10.46 0.63 -8.78
N ARG A 45 -9.62 1.56 -9.29
CA ARG A 45 -10.05 2.84 -9.86
C ARG A 45 -10.96 2.70 -11.09
N GLY A 46 -10.89 1.54 -11.77
CA GLY A 46 -11.76 1.21 -12.89
C GLY A 46 -13.04 0.46 -12.49
N LEU A 47 -13.14 0.02 -11.24
CA LEU A 47 -14.29 -0.72 -10.74
C LEU A 47 -15.41 0.25 -10.36
N GLN A 48 -16.63 -0.03 -10.80
CA GLN A 48 -17.82 0.73 -10.43
C GLN A 48 -18.74 -0.18 -9.64
N ILE A 49 -18.73 -0.04 -8.32
CA ILE A 49 -19.64 -0.77 -7.43
C ILE A 49 -20.88 0.10 -7.17
N GLY A 50 -22.07 -0.49 -7.29
CA GLY A 50 -23.31 0.11 -6.79
C GLY A 50 -24.13 0.93 -7.80
N GLY A 51 -23.78 0.92 -9.10
CA GLY A 51 -24.59 1.55 -10.15
C GLY A 51 -24.81 3.06 -10.00
N MET A 52 -24.06 3.71 -9.11
CA MET A 52 -24.17 5.14 -8.87
C MET A 52 -23.36 5.90 -9.92
N ASP A 53 -23.96 6.98 -10.42
CA ASP A 53 -23.33 7.92 -11.34
C ASP A 53 -21.97 8.38 -10.78
N LYS A 54 -21.02 8.69 -11.67
CA LYS A 54 -19.70 9.29 -11.38
C LYS A 54 -19.85 10.74 -10.88
N SER A 55 -20.78 10.94 -9.96
CA SER A 55 -21.08 12.16 -9.25
C SER A 55 -19.92 12.45 -8.28
N ARG A 56 -18.78 12.79 -8.87
CA ARG A 56 -17.56 13.35 -8.26
C ARG A 56 -16.76 12.45 -7.33
N VAL A 57 -17.35 11.41 -6.73
CA VAL A 57 -16.68 10.53 -5.75
C VAL A 57 -16.78 9.07 -6.17
N ASP A 58 -15.64 8.39 -6.32
CA ASP A 58 -15.60 6.95 -6.54
C ASP A 58 -15.70 6.21 -5.20
N LEU A 59 -16.90 5.73 -4.86
CA LEU A 59 -17.13 5.03 -3.60
C LEU A 59 -16.34 3.73 -3.47
N SER A 60 -16.08 3.04 -4.57
CA SER A 60 -15.27 1.83 -4.56
C SER A 60 -13.86 2.18 -4.09
N TRP A 61 -13.32 3.30 -4.59
CA TRP A 61 -12.03 3.83 -4.17
C TRP A 61 -12.02 4.30 -2.72
N GLU A 62 -12.94 5.21 -2.35
CA GLU A 62 -12.96 5.85 -1.04
C GLU A 62 -13.19 4.87 0.12
N SER A 63 -13.88 3.76 -0.14
CA SER A 63 -14.09 2.69 0.85
C SER A 63 -12.79 2.14 1.42
N TYR A 64 -11.71 2.15 0.63
CA TYR A 64 -10.42 1.56 1.02
C TYR A 64 -9.25 2.54 0.98
N ASN A 65 -9.36 3.65 0.23
CA ASN A 65 -8.21 4.52 -0.06
C ASN A 65 -8.39 5.98 0.37
N ARG A 66 -9.50 6.34 1.03
CA ARG A 66 -9.68 7.68 1.61
C ARG A 66 -8.49 8.08 2.50
N GLY A 67 -8.17 9.37 2.51
CA GLY A 67 -7.13 9.96 3.37
C GLY A 67 -5.68 9.66 2.96
N LYS A 68 -5.46 8.66 2.08
CA LYS A 68 -4.13 8.32 1.59
C LYS A 68 -3.61 9.34 0.59
N ARG A 69 -2.28 9.53 0.58
CA ARG A 69 -1.57 10.16 -0.53
C ARG A 69 -1.16 9.07 -1.53
N SER A 70 -1.15 9.39 -2.82
CA SER A 70 -0.74 8.44 -3.85
C SER A 70 0.48 8.94 -4.62
N ILE A 71 1.38 8.02 -4.95
CA ILE A 71 2.48 8.23 -5.88
C ILE A 71 2.53 7.09 -6.89
N THR A 72 2.76 7.45 -8.16
CA THR A 72 2.93 6.47 -9.23
C THR A 72 4.41 6.11 -9.40
N LEU A 73 4.76 4.84 -9.27
CA LEU A 73 6.11 4.31 -9.48
C LEU A 73 6.07 3.05 -10.34
N ASP A 74 6.93 2.97 -11.36
CA ASP A 74 7.19 1.70 -12.05
C ASP A 74 8.25 0.89 -11.31
N LEU A 75 7.80 -0.04 -10.47
CA LEU A 75 8.69 -0.91 -9.69
C LEU A 75 9.38 -2.01 -10.52
N LYS A 76 9.14 -2.07 -11.84
CA LYS A 76 9.96 -2.91 -12.73
C LYS A 76 11.28 -2.24 -13.07
N MET A 77 11.34 -0.91 -12.99
CA MET A 77 12.56 -0.13 -13.21
C MET A 77 13.37 -0.04 -11.92
N GLU A 78 14.70 0.09 -12.03
CA GLU A 78 15.56 0.25 -10.84
C GLU A 78 15.28 1.60 -10.17
N GLU A 79 15.13 2.65 -10.96
CA GLU A 79 14.86 4.02 -10.52
C GLU A 79 13.54 4.10 -9.72
N GLY A 80 12.51 3.37 -10.15
CA GLY A 80 11.25 3.28 -9.43
C GLY A 80 11.41 2.58 -8.07
N ARG A 81 12.26 1.55 -8.01
CA ARG A 81 12.60 0.85 -6.75
C ARG A 81 13.45 1.75 -5.85
N GLU A 82 14.39 2.53 -6.38
CA GLU A 82 15.16 3.49 -5.60
C GLU A 82 14.29 4.56 -4.94
N VAL A 83 13.32 5.11 -5.68
CA VAL A 83 12.35 6.08 -5.13
C VAL A 83 11.50 5.42 -4.04
N LEU A 84 11.05 4.18 -4.26
CA LEU A 84 10.34 3.43 -3.21
C LEU A 84 11.20 3.30 -1.95
N MET A 85 12.48 2.95 -2.06
CA MET A 85 13.35 2.79 -0.90
C MET A 85 13.54 4.10 -0.13
N LYS A 86 13.62 5.24 -0.83
CA LYS A 86 13.63 6.57 -0.19
C LYS A 86 12.31 6.89 0.52
N LEU A 87 11.18 6.41 0.01
CA LEU A 87 9.89 6.54 0.70
C LEU A 87 9.82 5.64 1.93
N VAL A 88 10.37 4.43 1.86
CA VAL A 88 10.40 3.50 3.00
C VAL A 88 11.38 3.97 4.08
N ASP A 89 12.39 4.75 3.72
CA ASP A 89 13.25 5.42 4.69
C ASP A 89 12.42 6.34 5.62
N GLY A 90 12.55 6.11 6.91
CA GLY A 90 11.72 6.72 7.96
C GLY A 90 10.25 6.27 7.99
N ALA A 91 9.86 5.21 7.29
CA ALA A 91 8.53 4.61 7.44
C ALA A 91 8.49 3.59 8.58
N ASP A 92 7.38 3.55 9.30
CA ASP A 92 7.16 2.63 10.43
C ASP A 92 6.53 1.32 9.97
N VAL A 93 5.72 1.37 8.91
CA VAL A 93 4.97 0.21 8.40
C VAL A 93 5.10 0.10 6.89
N PHE A 94 5.34 -1.12 6.41
CA PHE A 94 5.27 -1.48 4.99
C PHE A 94 4.14 -2.48 4.76
N LEU A 95 3.19 -2.13 3.90
CA LEU A 95 2.02 -2.95 3.57
C LEU A 95 2.12 -3.49 2.13
N THR A 96 1.80 -4.76 1.94
CA THR A 96 1.65 -5.32 0.58
C THR A 96 0.68 -6.51 0.51
N ASN A 97 0.01 -6.69 -0.64
CA ASN A 97 -0.68 -7.93 -0.98
C ASN A 97 -0.16 -8.58 -2.27
N LEU A 98 1.01 -8.14 -2.76
CA LEU A 98 1.59 -8.75 -3.95
C LEU A 98 1.97 -10.20 -3.66
N LEU A 99 1.94 -11.06 -4.68
CA LEU A 99 2.34 -12.46 -4.51
C LEU A 99 3.85 -12.59 -4.22
N PRO A 100 4.30 -13.63 -3.50
CA PRO A 100 5.71 -13.77 -3.12
C PRO A 100 6.71 -13.69 -4.29
N PRO A 101 6.45 -14.28 -5.48
CA PRO A 101 7.36 -14.14 -6.61
C PRO A 101 7.52 -12.68 -7.09
N ALA A 102 6.45 -11.90 -7.10
CA ALA A 102 6.49 -10.50 -7.50
C ALA A 102 7.29 -9.66 -6.48
N ARG A 103 7.07 -9.90 -5.18
CA ARG A 103 7.82 -9.23 -4.10
C ARG A 103 9.32 -9.44 -4.21
N ARG A 104 9.76 -10.70 -4.38
CA ARG A 104 11.18 -11.03 -4.54
C ARG A 104 11.77 -10.38 -5.79
N LYS A 105 11.05 -10.45 -6.92
CA LYS A 105 11.50 -9.82 -8.18
C LYS A 105 11.69 -8.31 -8.04
N MET A 106 10.84 -7.65 -7.24
CA MET A 106 10.88 -6.21 -7.00
C MET A 106 11.79 -5.82 -5.81
N GLY A 107 12.35 -6.78 -5.06
CA GLY A 107 13.15 -6.52 -3.87
C GLY A 107 12.35 -5.91 -2.70
N ILE A 108 11.05 -6.25 -2.60
CA ILE A 108 10.14 -5.73 -1.56
C ILE A 108 9.60 -6.84 -0.66
N ASP A 109 10.18 -8.04 -0.70
CA ASP A 109 9.88 -9.07 0.29
C ASP A 109 10.39 -8.67 1.68
N ALA A 110 9.95 -9.38 2.72
CA ALA A 110 10.22 -9.03 4.09
C ALA A 110 11.72 -8.99 4.42
N ASP A 111 12.51 -9.91 3.87
CA ASP A 111 13.94 -9.99 4.13
C ASP A 111 14.67 -8.83 3.44
N SER A 112 14.33 -8.58 2.16
CA SER A 112 14.86 -7.43 1.41
C SER A 112 14.59 -6.10 2.12
N ILE A 113 13.36 -5.87 2.58
CA ILE A 113 12.97 -4.63 3.27
C ILE A 113 13.66 -4.51 4.64
N ARG A 114 13.63 -5.57 5.46
CA ARG A 114 14.22 -5.53 6.80
C ARG A 114 15.75 -5.48 6.81
N SER A 115 16.40 -5.97 5.75
CA SER A 115 17.86 -5.84 5.60
C SER A 115 18.31 -4.37 5.57
N ARG A 116 17.44 -3.47 5.07
CA ARG A 116 17.70 -2.02 4.99
C ARG A 116 17.04 -1.25 6.13
N PHE A 117 15.86 -1.69 6.57
CA PHE A 117 15.02 -1.02 7.55
C PHE A 117 14.65 -2.00 8.68
N PRO A 118 15.55 -2.28 9.63
CA PRO A 118 15.38 -3.38 10.59
C PRO A 118 14.21 -3.19 11.55
N ASN A 119 13.80 -1.95 11.82
CA ASN A 119 12.71 -1.64 12.76
C ASN A 119 11.32 -1.58 12.10
N ILE A 120 11.23 -1.77 10.79
CA ILE A 120 9.97 -1.62 10.07
C ILE A 120 9.01 -2.78 10.36
N VAL A 121 7.75 -2.45 10.61
CA VAL A 121 6.67 -3.42 10.66
C VAL A 121 6.28 -3.80 9.23
N TYR A 122 6.71 -4.98 8.80
CA TYR A 122 6.33 -5.53 7.50
C TYR A 122 5.06 -6.36 7.65
N ALA A 123 3.97 -5.96 6.98
CA ALA A 123 2.71 -6.71 6.96
C ALA A 123 2.31 -7.07 5.52
N ALA A 124 2.00 -8.35 5.32
CA ALA A 124 1.54 -8.86 4.04
C ALA A 124 0.20 -9.57 4.15
N GLY A 125 -0.76 -9.18 3.31
CA GLY A 125 -2.05 -9.87 3.17
C GLY A 125 -2.00 -10.91 2.06
N CYS A 126 -2.52 -12.11 2.33
CA CYS A 126 -2.72 -13.18 1.34
C CYS A 126 -4.06 -13.87 1.62
N GLY A 127 -4.84 -14.17 0.58
CA GLY A 127 -6.17 -14.79 0.74
C GLY A 127 -6.13 -16.19 1.37
N THR A 128 -5.09 -16.98 1.09
CA THR A 128 -4.92 -18.35 1.61
C THR A 128 -3.71 -18.49 2.53
N GLY A 129 -3.06 -17.39 2.89
CA GLY A 129 -1.79 -17.40 3.61
C GLY A 129 -0.61 -17.95 2.78
N PRO A 130 0.62 -17.89 3.32
CA PRO A 130 1.82 -18.35 2.60
C PRO A 130 2.14 -19.84 2.81
N LYS A 131 1.45 -20.52 3.72
CA LYS A 131 1.78 -21.89 4.14
C LYS A 131 1.10 -22.99 3.30
N GLY A 132 0.05 -22.64 2.55
CA GLY A 132 -0.75 -23.63 1.82
C GLY A 132 -1.66 -24.46 2.73
N PRO A 133 -2.41 -25.42 2.15
CA PRO A 133 -3.10 -26.47 2.91
C PRO A 133 -2.10 -27.42 3.62
#